data_AF-A0A2N9FHL9-F1
#
_entry.id   AF-A0A2N9FHL9-F1
#
_cell.length_a   1.000
_cell.length_b   1.000
_cell.length_c   1.000
_cell.angle_alpha   90.00
_cell.angle_beta   90.00
_cell.angle_gamma   90.00
#
_symmetry.space_group_name_H-M   'P 1'
#
loop_
_entity.id
_entity.type
_entity.pdbx_description
1 polymer ?
#
loop_
_entity_poly.entity_id
_entity_poly.type
_entity_poly.pdbx_seq_one_letter_code
_entity_poly.pdbx_strand_id
1 'polypeptide(L)'
;MGNSCKVTSSVLLLYFVIGTFFVSQCFAIGVDTNITAHLVVNASESSGKPIPDTLFGIFFEEINHAGAGGLWAELVSNRGFEAGGPNVPSNIDPWSIVGNESSLTVSTERSSCFERNKIALKMEVLCDSDGTNICPDGGVGVYNPGFWGMNIQKGKTYKVVLYVRSSGAINVSVSLTGSNGLQNLATANIIASASDIANWTKVELLLEAKATNPNSRLQLTTTRKGVIWFDQVSAMPLDTYNGHGFRSDLVEMLTDLKPQFIRFPGGCFVEGEWLRNAFRWKATVGPWEERPGHFGDVWMYWTDDGLGYFEFLQLAEDLDARPVWVFNNGTLQMLGVSHNDQVDPSSVMPFVQEALDGLEFARGDPDSTWGSIRVAMGHPEPFDLRYVAIGNEDCGKKNYRGNYLKFYSAIKQAYPDIQIITNCDGSTHQLDHPSDIYDFHVYTSASDLFSQAHKFDHTSRNGPKAFVSEYAVTGKDAGRGSLLAALAEGAFLIGVEKNSDIVKMASYAPLFVNANDRRWNPDAIVFNSSQSYGTPSYWVQRFFTESSGATVLDTTLQTNTSLIASAITWQDSNDSKTYLRIKMPQCMCIYVIYIGAMMDSKRYYGDILSDCYQE
;
A
#
# COMPACT_ATOMS: atom_id res chain seq x y z
N MET A 1 -22.14 -38.42 72.27
CA MET A 1 -21.40 -39.49 72.97
C MET A 1 -20.12 -39.76 72.20
N GLY A 2 -18.96 -39.71 72.86
CA GLY A 2 -17.71 -40.32 72.39
C GLY A 2 -16.69 -39.42 71.70
N ASN A 3 -15.64 -39.04 72.45
CA ASN A 3 -14.32 -38.51 72.02
C ASN A 3 -13.66 -39.41 70.94
N SER A 4 -12.63 -39.04 70.15
CA SER A 4 -11.40 -38.32 70.49
C SER A 4 -10.46 -38.11 69.27
N CYS A 5 -9.55 -37.14 69.39
CA CYS A 5 -8.21 -36.98 68.77
C CYS A 5 -8.10 -36.58 67.27
N LYS A 6 -7.18 -35.70 66.83
CA LYS A 6 -6.19 -34.80 67.47
C LYS A 6 -5.60 -33.85 66.38
N VAL A 7 -5.67 -32.53 66.62
CA VAL A 7 -4.59 -31.50 66.65
C VAL A 7 -3.60 -31.39 65.45
N THR A 8 -3.42 -30.23 64.81
CA THR A 8 -2.59 -29.06 65.25
C THR A 8 -2.89 -27.85 64.34
N SER A 9 -3.47 -26.76 64.85
CA SER A 9 -2.88 -25.49 65.35
C SER A 9 -2.24 -24.59 64.26
N SER A 10 -2.88 -23.48 63.82
CA SER A 10 -2.97 -22.12 64.41
C SER A 10 -1.71 -21.26 64.06
N VAL A 11 -1.72 -19.95 63.77
CA VAL A 11 -2.38 -18.77 64.35
C VAL A 11 -2.23 -17.56 63.38
N LEU A 12 -3.25 -16.70 63.29
CA LEU A 12 -3.20 -15.30 62.80
C LEU A 12 -2.63 -14.37 63.89
N LEU A 13 -1.81 -13.36 63.54
CA LEU A 13 -1.99 -11.98 64.05
C LEU A 13 -1.17 -10.92 63.29
N LEU A 14 -1.86 -9.84 62.91
CA LEU A 14 -1.32 -8.56 62.45
C LEU A 14 -0.62 -7.78 63.58
N TYR A 15 0.44 -7.02 63.26
CA TYR A 15 0.72 -5.69 63.84
C TYR A 15 1.50 -4.81 62.84
N PHE A 16 1.26 -3.50 62.95
CA PHE A 16 1.49 -2.42 61.99
C PHE A 16 2.81 -1.64 62.27
N VAL A 17 3.54 -1.28 61.19
CA VAL A 17 4.41 -0.10 60.94
C VAL A 17 5.67 0.15 61.80
N ILE A 18 6.85 0.16 61.15
CA ILE A 18 7.80 1.31 61.03
C ILE A 18 8.53 1.18 59.68
N GLY A 19 8.61 2.29 58.95
CA GLY A 19 9.15 2.35 57.60
C GLY A 19 10.67 2.28 57.48
N THR A 20 11.12 1.65 56.40
CA THR A 20 12.39 1.91 55.72
C THR A 20 12.11 1.93 54.22
N PHE A 21 12.15 3.14 53.64
CA PHE A 21 12.24 3.31 52.19
C PHE A 21 13.60 2.75 51.74
N PHE A 22 13.61 1.51 51.24
CA PHE A 22 14.70 1.05 50.39
C PHE A 22 14.46 1.65 49.01
N VAL A 23 15.05 2.83 48.79
CA VAL A 23 15.36 3.29 47.44
C VAL A 23 16.36 2.28 46.88
N SER A 24 15.86 1.33 46.08
CA SER A 24 16.72 0.55 45.21
C SER A 24 17.21 1.48 44.11
N GLN A 25 18.22 2.29 44.42
CA GLN A 25 19.07 2.87 43.39
C GLN A 25 19.74 1.69 42.69
N CYS A 26 19.16 1.27 41.57
CA CYS A 26 19.92 0.55 40.57
C CYS A 26 21.03 1.51 40.12
N PHE A 27 22.21 1.40 40.74
CA PHE A 27 23.44 1.84 40.12
C PHE A 27 23.63 0.93 38.90
N ALA A 28 23.03 1.31 37.78
CA ALA A 28 23.58 0.92 36.50
C ALA A 28 24.96 1.58 36.46
N ILE A 29 26.01 0.77 36.68
CA ILE A 29 27.35 1.15 36.25
C ILE A 29 27.28 1.11 34.72
N GLY A 30 26.78 2.19 34.13
CA GLY A 30 27.02 2.47 32.72
C GLY A 30 28.51 2.63 32.59
N VAL A 31 29.17 1.64 31.98
CA VAL A 31 30.48 1.90 31.42
C VAL A 31 30.22 2.85 30.27
N ASP A 32 30.31 4.16 30.52
CA ASP A 32 30.42 5.17 29.48
C ASP A 32 31.76 4.94 28.79
N THR A 33 31.80 3.99 27.87
CA THR A 33 32.76 4.06 26.78
C THR A 33 32.32 5.26 25.94
N ASN A 34 32.86 6.44 26.25
CA ASN A 34 32.79 7.58 25.33
C ASN A 34 33.55 7.20 24.05
N ILE A 35 32.86 6.54 23.13
CA ILE A 35 33.37 6.31 21.79
C ILE A 35 33.40 7.70 21.16
N THR A 36 34.59 8.20 20.85
CA THR A 36 34.75 9.44 20.11
C THR A 36 34.98 9.07 18.66
N ALA A 37 34.08 9.51 17.77
CA ALA A 37 34.22 9.37 16.33
C ALA A 37 34.46 10.74 15.70
N HIS A 38 35.43 10.83 14.80
CA HIS A 38 35.72 12.04 14.04
C HIS A 38 35.21 11.89 12.61
N LEU A 39 34.19 12.68 12.26
CA LEU A 39 33.69 12.79 10.89
C LEU A 39 34.29 14.04 10.25
N VAL A 40 35.07 13.84 9.20
CA VAL A 40 35.59 14.92 8.34
C VAL A 40 34.71 14.98 7.10
N VAL A 41 34.13 16.14 6.83
CA VAL A 41 33.31 16.41 5.65
C VAL A 41 34.06 17.36 4.72
N ASN A 42 34.34 16.91 3.50
CA ASN A 42 34.92 17.78 2.48
C ASN A 42 33.81 18.56 1.77
N ALA A 43 33.65 19.82 2.14
CA ALA A 43 32.62 20.71 1.59
C ALA A 43 33.12 21.51 0.36
N SER A 44 34.23 21.12 -0.27
CA SER A 44 34.67 21.74 -1.52
C SER A 44 33.71 21.39 -2.66
N GLU A 45 33.42 22.34 -3.54
CA GLU A 45 32.53 22.10 -4.69
C GLU A 45 33.02 20.95 -5.58
N SER A 46 34.34 20.78 -5.70
CA SER A 46 34.98 19.73 -6.50
C SER A 46 34.83 18.31 -5.94
N SER A 47 34.46 18.13 -4.67
CA SER A 47 34.31 16.82 -4.03
C SER A 47 32.85 16.34 -3.96
N GLY A 48 31.90 17.18 -4.36
CA GLY A 48 30.49 16.82 -4.37
C GLY A 48 30.14 15.93 -5.57
N LYS A 49 29.31 14.91 -5.35
CA LYS A 49 28.73 14.08 -6.41
C LYS A 49 27.22 14.28 -6.45
N PRO A 50 26.61 14.57 -7.61
CA PRO A 50 25.17 14.78 -7.70
C PRO A 50 24.42 13.47 -7.43
N ILE A 51 23.41 13.54 -6.57
CA ILE A 51 22.47 12.46 -6.32
C ILE A 51 21.35 12.56 -7.37
N PRO A 52 20.92 11.44 -7.98
CA PRO A 52 19.77 11.43 -8.87
C PRO A 52 18.53 12.03 -8.20
N ASP A 53 17.75 12.80 -8.94
CA ASP A 53 16.42 13.25 -8.50
C ASP A 53 15.48 12.06 -8.26
N THR A 54 15.70 10.91 -8.91
CA THR A 54 14.89 9.70 -8.73
C THR A 54 15.30 8.81 -7.55
N LEU A 55 16.23 9.22 -6.68
CA LEU A 55 16.86 8.28 -5.74
C LEU A 55 15.85 7.60 -4.80
N PHE A 56 14.97 8.37 -4.16
CA PHE A 56 14.00 7.82 -3.21
C PHE A 56 12.56 7.94 -3.72
N GLY A 57 11.84 6.83 -3.64
CA GLY A 57 10.44 6.73 -4.03
C GLY A 57 9.71 5.69 -3.17
N ILE A 58 8.52 5.32 -3.61
CA ILE A 58 7.66 4.37 -2.91
C ILE A 58 7.38 3.14 -3.77
N PHE A 59 7.17 2.01 -3.09
CA PHE A 59 6.71 0.77 -3.68
C PHE A 59 5.26 0.52 -3.28
N PHE A 60 4.44 0.09 -4.23
CA PHE A 60 3.06 -0.31 -3.97
C PHE A 60 2.76 -1.67 -4.61
N GLU A 61 2.22 -2.55 -3.79
CA GLU A 61 1.48 -3.73 -4.22
C GLU A 61 0.19 -3.87 -3.41
N GLU A 62 -0.78 -4.60 -3.93
CA GLU A 62 -1.99 -4.95 -3.20
C GLU A 62 -1.70 -6.11 -2.23
N ILE A 63 -1.15 -5.75 -1.07
CA ILE A 63 -0.87 -6.60 0.08
C ILE A 63 -1.47 -5.96 1.33
N ASN A 64 -1.86 -6.74 2.34
CA ASN A 64 -2.34 -6.21 3.63
C ASN A 64 -3.50 -5.20 3.51
N HIS A 65 -4.33 -5.29 2.47
CA HIS A 65 -5.37 -4.31 2.15
C HIS A 65 -4.82 -2.90 1.84
N ALA A 66 -3.62 -2.80 1.26
CA ALA A 66 -2.97 -1.53 0.93
C ALA A 66 -3.81 -0.67 -0.02
N GLY A 67 -4.50 -1.27 -1.01
CA GLY A 67 -5.38 -0.55 -1.93
C GLY A 67 -6.83 -0.73 -1.53
N ALA A 68 -7.38 -1.92 -1.74
CA ALA A 68 -8.73 -2.31 -1.38
C ALA A 68 -8.91 -2.38 0.15
N GLY A 69 -9.55 -1.34 0.71
CA GLY A 69 -9.70 -1.15 2.15
C GLY A 69 -8.63 -0.26 2.79
N GLY A 70 -7.71 0.28 1.98
CA GLY A 70 -6.63 1.16 2.38
C GLY A 70 -6.64 2.47 1.60
N LEU A 71 -5.71 2.60 0.66
CA LEU A 71 -5.48 3.82 -0.11
C LEU A 71 -6.67 4.20 -1.00
N TRP A 72 -7.40 3.21 -1.52
CA TRP A 72 -8.63 3.43 -2.29
C TRP A 72 -9.82 3.69 -1.35
N ALA A 73 -10.58 4.75 -1.58
CA ALA A 73 -11.59 5.23 -0.63
C ALA A 73 -12.94 4.48 -0.66
N GLU A 74 -13.07 3.41 -1.45
CA GLU A 74 -14.23 2.53 -1.43
C GLU A 74 -14.43 1.94 -0.03
N LEU A 75 -15.62 2.13 0.53
CA LEU A 75 -15.95 1.65 1.86
C LEU A 75 -16.54 0.24 1.83
N VAL A 76 -17.18 -0.16 0.72
CA VAL A 76 -17.87 -1.45 0.61
C VAL A 76 -16.90 -2.54 0.14
N SER A 77 -16.73 -3.55 0.99
CA SER A 77 -15.98 -4.76 0.62
C SER A 77 -16.88 -5.72 -0.16
N ASN A 78 -16.34 -6.40 -1.17
CA ASN A 78 -17.09 -7.31 -2.05
C ASN A 78 -18.35 -6.63 -2.64
N ARG A 79 -18.16 -5.43 -3.24
CA ARG A 79 -19.25 -4.58 -3.76
C ARG A 79 -20.04 -5.18 -4.92
N GLY A 80 -19.41 -6.04 -5.73
CA GLY A 80 -20.02 -6.71 -6.89
C GLY A 80 -20.43 -8.16 -6.64
N PHE A 81 -20.23 -8.71 -5.43
CA PHE A 81 -20.55 -10.11 -5.08
C PHE A 81 -19.76 -11.18 -5.88
N GLU A 82 -18.68 -10.77 -6.55
CA GLU A 82 -17.85 -11.64 -7.39
C GLU A 82 -16.80 -12.44 -6.60
N ALA A 83 -16.64 -12.20 -5.29
CA ALA A 83 -15.60 -12.82 -4.49
C ALA A 83 -15.66 -14.37 -4.39
N GLY A 84 -16.81 -14.98 -4.68
CA GLY A 84 -16.95 -16.44 -4.80
C GLY A 84 -16.66 -17.00 -6.19
N GLY A 85 -16.27 -16.15 -7.13
CA GLY A 85 -16.13 -16.47 -8.55
C GLY A 85 -17.49 -16.63 -9.26
N PRO A 86 -17.49 -17.24 -10.47
CA PRO A 86 -18.66 -17.26 -11.35
C PRO A 86 -19.75 -18.27 -10.95
N ASN A 87 -19.56 -18.98 -9.83
CA ASN A 87 -20.44 -20.04 -9.35
C ASN A 87 -21.55 -19.45 -8.47
N VAL A 88 -22.72 -20.08 -8.48
CA VAL A 88 -23.83 -19.73 -7.59
C VAL A 88 -24.16 -20.88 -6.63
N PRO A 89 -24.37 -20.62 -5.32
CA PRO A 89 -24.22 -19.32 -4.67
C PRO A 89 -22.75 -18.87 -4.64
N SER A 90 -22.52 -17.58 -4.94
CA SER A 90 -21.24 -16.91 -4.77
C SER A 90 -21.05 -16.54 -3.30
N ASN A 91 -19.80 -16.31 -2.91
CA ASN A 91 -19.46 -15.82 -1.59
C ASN A 91 -19.83 -14.35 -1.47
N ILE A 92 -20.72 -14.04 -0.54
CA ILE A 92 -21.13 -12.67 -0.23
C ILE A 92 -20.36 -12.08 0.96
N ASP A 93 -19.44 -12.79 1.61
CA ASP A 93 -18.63 -12.24 2.69
C ASP A 93 -17.96 -10.90 2.25
N PRO A 94 -17.98 -9.83 3.07
CA PRO A 94 -18.46 -9.76 4.46
C PRO A 94 -19.93 -9.32 4.63
N TRP A 95 -20.75 -9.38 3.58
CA TRP A 95 -22.17 -9.07 3.70
C TRP A 95 -22.88 -10.05 4.64
N SER A 96 -23.81 -9.51 5.43
CA SER A 96 -24.54 -10.26 6.45
C SER A 96 -26.00 -9.83 6.51
N ILE A 97 -26.85 -10.69 7.09
CA ILE A 97 -28.30 -10.49 7.15
C ILE A 97 -28.69 -9.60 8.34
N VAL A 98 -29.61 -8.66 8.09
CA VAL A 98 -30.40 -7.94 9.11
C VAL A 98 -31.78 -8.61 9.19
N GLY A 99 -32.02 -9.40 10.23
CA GLY A 99 -33.23 -10.21 10.37
C GLY A 99 -32.88 -11.68 10.58
N ASN A 100 -33.83 -12.56 10.27
CA ASN A 100 -33.66 -14.02 10.36
C ASN A 100 -34.43 -14.75 9.24
N GLU A 101 -34.25 -16.06 9.14
CA GLU A 101 -34.85 -16.90 8.08
C GLU A 101 -36.38 -16.86 8.02
N SER A 102 -37.08 -16.48 9.11
CA SER A 102 -38.54 -16.30 9.07
C SER A 102 -38.98 -15.00 8.38
N SER A 103 -38.04 -14.06 8.22
CA SER A 103 -38.30 -12.70 7.71
C SER A 103 -37.69 -12.43 6.33
N LEU A 104 -36.59 -13.08 5.98
CA LEU A 104 -36.00 -12.99 4.64
C LEU A 104 -35.08 -14.18 4.31
N THR A 105 -34.87 -14.39 3.02
CA THR A 105 -33.85 -15.29 2.45
C THR A 105 -32.93 -14.48 1.54
N VAL A 106 -31.62 -14.72 1.63
CA VAL A 106 -30.59 -14.08 0.79
C VAL A 106 -29.83 -15.14 0.02
N SER A 107 -29.63 -14.91 -1.28
CA SER A 107 -28.85 -15.76 -2.17
C SER A 107 -28.20 -14.92 -3.27
N THR A 108 -27.47 -15.55 -4.19
CA THR A 108 -26.90 -14.88 -5.37
C THR A 108 -27.33 -15.57 -6.65
N GLU A 109 -27.54 -14.80 -7.71
CA GLU A 109 -27.94 -15.31 -9.03
C GLU A 109 -27.07 -14.70 -10.14
N ARG A 110 -26.88 -15.44 -11.24
CA ARG A 110 -26.23 -14.93 -12.46
C ARG A 110 -27.19 -14.07 -13.27
N SER A 111 -27.57 -12.92 -12.72
CA SER A 111 -28.66 -12.11 -13.25
C SER A 111 -28.30 -10.66 -13.52
N SER A 112 -27.07 -10.24 -13.20
CA SER A 112 -26.58 -8.87 -13.43
C SER A 112 -26.69 -8.43 -14.89
N CYS A 113 -26.77 -7.11 -15.10
CA CYS A 113 -26.68 -6.50 -16.42
C CYS A 113 -25.26 -6.42 -16.99
N PHE A 114 -24.22 -6.69 -16.20
CA PHE A 114 -22.83 -6.58 -16.65
C PHE A 114 -22.31 -7.91 -17.19
N GLU A 115 -21.72 -7.89 -18.39
CA GLU A 115 -21.23 -9.12 -19.03
C GLU A 115 -20.01 -9.71 -18.30
N ARG A 116 -19.20 -8.87 -17.65
CA ARG A 116 -18.00 -9.29 -16.93
C ARG A 116 -18.25 -9.54 -15.44
N ASN A 117 -19.32 -8.96 -14.89
CA ASN A 117 -19.75 -9.08 -13.49
C ASN A 117 -21.18 -9.65 -13.48
N LYS A 118 -21.31 -10.97 -13.48
CA LYS A 118 -22.62 -11.61 -13.71
C LYS A 118 -23.40 -11.84 -12.43
N ILE A 119 -22.75 -11.77 -11.27
CA ILE A 119 -23.34 -12.14 -9.99
C ILE A 119 -24.12 -10.95 -9.43
N ALA A 120 -25.31 -11.21 -8.93
CA ALA A 120 -26.12 -10.24 -8.20
C ALA A 120 -26.67 -10.86 -6.93
N LEU A 121 -26.79 -10.05 -5.87
CA LEU A 121 -27.42 -10.46 -4.62
C LEU A 121 -28.94 -10.41 -4.79
N LYS A 122 -29.61 -11.52 -4.45
CA LYS A 122 -31.07 -11.62 -4.40
C LYS A 122 -31.52 -11.66 -2.95
N MET A 123 -32.44 -10.77 -2.62
CA MET A 123 -33.08 -10.65 -1.33
C MET A 123 -34.57 -10.91 -1.48
N GLU A 124 -35.06 -12.00 -0.90
CA GLU A 124 -36.48 -12.34 -0.84
C GLU A 124 -37.01 -12.06 0.57
N VAL A 125 -37.80 -11.00 0.69
CA VAL A 125 -38.39 -10.54 1.95
C VAL A 125 -39.74 -11.25 2.15
N LEU A 126 -39.88 -11.91 3.30
CA LEU A 126 -41.02 -12.77 3.65
C LEU A 126 -42.01 -12.10 4.61
N CYS A 127 -41.59 -11.03 5.28
CA CYS A 127 -42.43 -10.21 6.16
C CYS A 127 -42.96 -8.96 5.43
N ASP A 128 -43.99 -8.32 5.97
CA ASP A 128 -44.48 -7.01 5.50
C ASP A 128 -44.75 -6.06 6.67
N SER A 129 -45.14 -4.83 6.36
CA SER A 129 -45.56 -3.80 7.32
C SER A 129 -46.87 -4.13 8.03
N ASP A 130 -47.67 -5.03 7.46
CA ASP A 130 -48.91 -5.54 8.02
C ASP A 130 -49.06 -7.06 7.79
N GLY A 131 -50.19 -7.62 8.22
CA GLY A 131 -50.49 -9.04 8.04
C GLY A 131 -49.91 -9.96 9.12
N THR A 132 -49.71 -11.23 8.78
CA THR A 132 -49.40 -12.29 9.75
C THR A 132 -47.91 -12.46 10.05
N ASN A 133 -47.03 -11.97 9.18
CA ASN A 133 -45.57 -11.98 9.37
C ASN A 133 -45.06 -10.54 9.28
N ILE A 134 -45.00 -9.87 10.41
CA ILE A 134 -44.72 -8.43 10.47
C ILE A 134 -43.21 -8.21 10.56
N CYS A 135 -42.66 -7.32 9.73
CA CYS A 135 -41.26 -6.97 9.80
C CYS A 135 -40.94 -6.21 11.11
N PRO A 136 -39.77 -6.45 11.73
CA PRO A 136 -39.33 -5.68 12.89
C PRO A 136 -39.16 -4.19 12.57
N ASP A 137 -39.19 -3.36 13.62
CA ASP A 137 -38.88 -1.94 13.53
C ASP A 137 -37.48 -1.73 12.94
N GLY A 138 -37.37 -0.89 11.90
CA GLY A 138 -36.13 -0.69 11.13
C GLY A 138 -35.98 -1.60 9.90
N GLY A 139 -36.86 -2.59 9.75
CA GLY A 139 -36.94 -3.47 8.59
C GLY A 139 -35.91 -4.60 8.61
N VAL A 140 -35.92 -5.39 7.53
CA VAL A 140 -34.99 -6.51 7.29
C VAL A 140 -34.22 -6.30 6.01
N GLY A 141 -33.05 -6.93 5.90
CA GLY A 141 -32.26 -6.89 4.67
C GLY A 141 -30.82 -7.33 4.87
N VAL A 142 -29.87 -6.58 4.32
CA VAL A 142 -28.44 -6.92 4.35
C VAL A 142 -27.59 -5.74 4.81
N TYR A 143 -26.41 -6.01 5.34
CA TYR A 143 -25.42 -4.99 5.69
C TYR A 143 -24.02 -5.42 5.29
N ASN A 144 -23.15 -4.43 5.04
CA ASN A 144 -21.73 -4.60 4.76
C ASN A 144 -20.91 -3.81 5.80
N PRO A 145 -20.02 -4.46 6.58
CA PRO A 145 -19.19 -3.78 7.57
C PRO A 145 -18.01 -3.01 6.96
N GLY A 146 -17.83 -3.06 5.64
CA GLY A 146 -16.66 -2.56 4.96
C GLY A 146 -15.41 -3.34 5.33
N PHE A 147 -14.28 -2.65 5.42
CA PHE A 147 -12.99 -3.22 5.78
C PHE A 147 -12.76 -3.10 7.31
N TRP A 148 -13.45 -3.95 8.07
CA TRP A 148 -13.50 -3.94 9.55
C TRP A 148 -14.01 -2.61 10.14
N GLY A 149 -14.97 -1.99 9.47
CA GLY A 149 -15.61 -0.75 9.87
C GLY A 149 -15.44 0.35 8.82
N MET A 150 -16.43 1.23 8.73
CA MET A 150 -16.41 2.43 7.92
C MET A 150 -16.24 3.66 8.81
N ASN A 151 -15.29 4.55 8.49
CA ASN A 151 -15.13 5.81 9.19
C ASN A 151 -16.06 6.88 8.66
N ILE A 152 -17.21 6.99 9.30
CA ILE A 152 -18.25 7.97 8.96
C ILE A 152 -18.03 9.20 9.82
N GLN A 153 -17.94 10.38 9.21
CA GLN A 153 -17.62 11.63 9.91
C GLN A 153 -18.76 12.62 9.77
N LYS A 154 -19.16 13.23 10.90
CA LYS A 154 -20.23 14.23 10.94
C LYS A 154 -20.00 15.35 9.93
N GLY A 155 -21.03 15.69 9.16
CA GLY A 155 -21.03 16.75 8.14
C GLY A 155 -20.42 16.33 6.80
N LYS A 156 -19.74 15.17 6.73
CA LYS A 156 -19.29 14.62 5.44
C LYS A 156 -20.45 13.97 4.70
N THR A 157 -20.38 14.02 3.37
CA THR A 157 -21.36 13.39 2.48
C THR A 157 -20.73 12.21 1.77
N TYR A 158 -21.47 11.10 1.76
CA TYR A 158 -21.06 9.85 1.12
C TYR A 158 -21.97 9.59 -0.08
N LYS A 159 -21.36 9.34 -1.23
CA LYS A 159 -22.08 8.92 -2.44
C LYS A 159 -22.23 7.41 -2.41
N VAL A 160 -23.46 6.95 -2.39
CA VAL A 160 -23.80 5.53 -2.55
C VAL A 160 -24.34 5.32 -3.95
N VAL A 161 -23.74 4.39 -4.68
CA VAL A 161 -24.16 3.99 -6.03
C VAL A 161 -24.46 2.50 -6.00
N LEU A 162 -25.59 2.10 -6.57
CA LEU A 162 -25.96 0.70 -6.69
C LEU A 162 -26.88 0.47 -7.88
N TYR A 163 -26.91 -0.76 -8.36
CA TYR A 163 -27.89 -1.21 -9.33
C TYR A 163 -28.97 -2.00 -8.61
N VAL A 164 -30.23 -1.71 -8.92
CA VAL A 164 -31.40 -2.37 -8.32
C VAL A 164 -32.36 -2.88 -9.38
N ARG A 165 -32.97 -4.03 -9.11
CA ARG A 165 -34.09 -4.59 -9.86
C ARG A 165 -35.10 -5.19 -8.87
N SER A 166 -36.39 -5.15 -9.16
CA SER A 166 -37.40 -5.83 -8.33
C SER A 166 -38.58 -6.33 -9.15
N SER A 167 -39.27 -7.35 -8.63
CA SER A 167 -40.54 -7.83 -9.18
C SER A 167 -41.74 -6.97 -8.75
N GLY A 168 -41.57 -6.04 -7.81
CA GLY A 168 -42.63 -5.20 -7.26
C GLY A 168 -42.15 -3.79 -6.94
N ALA A 169 -43.05 -2.98 -6.40
CA ALA A 169 -42.68 -1.65 -5.91
C ALA A 169 -41.84 -1.77 -4.63
N ILE A 170 -40.79 -0.96 -4.51
CA ILE A 170 -39.85 -1.02 -3.38
C ILE A 170 -39.89 0.26 -2.55
N ASN A 171 -39.50 0.10 -1.28
CA ASN A 171 -39.10 1.18 -0.39
C ASN A 171 -37.90 0.67 0.42
N VAL A 172 -36.69 0.86 -0.12
CA VAL A 172 -35.45 0.40 0.50
C VAL A 172 -34.79 1.56 1.22
N SER A 173 -34.60 1.42 2.52
CA SER A 173 -33.76 2.31 3.32
C SER A 173 -32.29 1.94 3.12
N VAL A 174 -31.52 2.90 2.63
CA VAL A 174 -30.06 2.85 2.51
C VAL A 174 -29.49 3.69 3.63
N SER A 175 -28.79 3.06 4.57
CA SER A 175 -28.33 3.74 5.78
C SER A 175 -26.87 3.45 6.11
N LEU A 176 -26.17 4.48 6.56
CA LEU A 176 -24.92 4.33 7.30
C LEU A 176 -25.27 4.27 8.78
N THR A 177 -24.87 3.17 9.44
CA THR A 177 -25.17 2.95 10.85
C THR A 177 -23.91 2.55 11.62
N GLY A 178 -23.91 2.72 12.94
CA GLY A 178 -22.87 2.12 13.79
C GLY A 178 -22.85 0.60 13.61
N SER A 179 -21.75 -0.05 13.97
CA SER A 179 -21.52 -1.50 13.75
C SER A 179 -22.64 -2.43 14.25
N ASN A 180 -23.37 -2.04 15.30
CA ASN A 180 -24.52 -2.79 15.84
C ASN A 180 -25.87 -2.47 15.18
N GLY A 181 -25.93 -1.53 14.23
CA GLY A 181 -27.15 -1.08 13.56
C GLY A 181 -28.03 -0.11 14.33
N LEU A 182 -27.71 0.20 15.59
CA LEU A 182 -28.59 1.01 16.47
C LEU A 182 -28.40 2.52 16.27
N GLN A 183 -27.17 2.95 16.01
CA GLN A 183 -26.87 4.35 15.77
C GLN A 183 -27.05 4.66 14.29
N ASN A 184 -28.12 5.37 13.93
CA ASN A 184 -28.29 5.88 12.57
C ASN A 184 -27.43 7.13 12.36
N LEU A 185 -26.53 7.09 11.39
CA LEU A 185 -25.63 8.21 11.03
C LEU A 185 -26.16 8.97 9.83
N ALA A 186 -26.66 8.27 8.81
CA ALA A 186 -27.29 8.84 7.63
C ALA A 186 -28.27 7.83 7.02
N THR A 187 -29.36 8.31 6.43
CA THR A 187 -30.34 7.47 5.71
C THR A 187 -30.90 8.22 4.51
N ALA A 188 -31.09 7.50 3.41
CA ALA A 188 -31.91 7.88 2.28
C ALA A 188 -32.75 6.68 1.82
N ASN A 189 -33.88 6.91 1.17
CA ASN A 189 -34.76 5.83 0.71
C ASN A 189 -34.78 5.77 -0.82
N ILE A 190 -34.75 4.54 -1.35
CA ILE A 190 -35.05 4.24 -2.75
C ILE A 190 -36.52 3.86 -2.82
N ILE A 191 -37.33 4.75 -3.37
CA ILE A 191 -38.77 4.55 -3.57
C ILE A 191 -39.01 4.49 -5.07
N ALA A 192 -39.42 3.33 -5.56
CA ALA A 192 -39.65 3.10 -6.98
C ALA A 192 -40.87 2.21 -7.21
N SER A 193 -41.62 2.49 -8.27
CA SER A 193 -42.70 1.61 -8.71
C SER A 193 -42.14 0.38 -9.41
N ALA A 194 -42.95 -0.68 -9.55
CA ALA A 194 -42.50 -1.92 -10.21
C ALA A 194 -42.03 -1.68 -11.66
N SER A 195 -42.62 -0.72 -12.38
CA SER A 195 -42.22 -0.40 -13.75
C SER A 195 -40.87 0.30 -13.83
N ASP A 196 -40.51 1.10 -12.82
CA ASP A 196 -39.27 1.89 -12.82
C ASP A 196 -38.02 1.02 -12.68
N ILE A 197 -38.17 -0.16 -12.05
CA ILE A 197 -37.07 -1.07 -11.70
C ILE A 197 -37.35 -2.52 -12.15
N ALA A 198 -38.22 -2.68 -13.15
CA ALA A 198 -38.46 -3.98 -13.79
C ALA A 198 -37.16 -4.50 -14.46
N ASN A 199 -36.32 -3.57 -14.94
CA ASN A 199 -34.96 -3.82 -15.40
C ASN A 199 -33.94 -3.24 -14.42
N TRP A 200 -32.69 -3.68 -14.53
CA TRP A 200 -31.58 -3.13 -13.76
C TRP A 200 -31.46 -1.63 -13.95
N THR A 201 -31.52 -0.91 -12.84
CA THR A 201 -31.52 0.55 -12.82
C THR A 201 -30.44 1.04 -11.86
N LYS A 202 -29.57 1.93 -12.35
CA LYS A 202 -28.56 2.62 -11.54
C LYS A 202 -29.27 3.62 -10.63
N VAL A 203 -28.95 3.59 -9.34
CA VAL A 203 -29.43 4.53 -8.33
C VAL A 203 -28.24 5.19 -7.66
N GLU A 204 -28.32 6.50 -7.49
CA GLU A 204 -27.31 7.28 -6.78
C GLU A 204 -27.98 8.03 -5.62
N LEU A 205 -27.38 7.94 -4.44
CA LEU A 205 -27.85 8.57 -3.22
C LEU A 205 -26.70 9.36 -2.58
N LEU A 206 -27.03 10.52 -2.03
CA LEU A 206 -26.12 11.30 -1.20
C LEU A 206 -26.55 11.20 0.26
N LEU A 207 -25.64 10.74 1.11
CA LEU A 207 -25.87 10.51 2.54
C LEU A 207 -25.00 11.46 3.34
N GLU A 208 -25.59 12.51 3.89
CA GLU A 208 -24.91 13.42 4.82
C GLU A 208 -24.94 12.84 6.24
N ALA A 209 -23.75 12.63 6.82
CA ALA A 209 -23.61 12.04 8.13
C ALA A 209 -23.92 13.03 9.27
N LYS A 210 -24.80 12.63 10.18
CA LYS A 210 -25.24 13.44 11.32
C LYS A 210 -24.35 13.30 12.56
N ALA A 211 -23.51 12.27 12.60
CA ALA A 211 -22.57 11.99 13.68
C ALA A 211 -21.31 11.30 13.14
N THR A 212 -20.23 11.36 13.93
CA THR A 212 -18.99 10.64 13.64
C THR A 212 -19.01 9.27 14.33
N ASN A 213 -18.67 8.23 13.59
CA ASN A 213 -18.40 6.90 14.13
C ASN A 213 -17.33 6.19 13.27
N PRO A 214 -16.17 5.83 13.85
CA PRO A 214 -15.07 5.17 13.13
C PRO A 214 -15.35 3.70 12.78
N ASN A 215 -16.37 3.09 13.41
CA ASN A 215 -16.76 1.69 13.25
C ASN A 215 -18.24 1.61 12.83
N SER A 216 -18.48 1.92 11.56
CA SER A 216 -19.80 1.94 10.95
C SER A 216 -19.95 0.85 9.88
N ARG A 217 -21.17 0.69 9.37
CA ARG A 217 -21.52 -0.23 8.29
C ARG A 217 -22.55 0.41 7.36
N LEU A 218 -22.61 -0.07 6.12
CA LEU A 218 -23.71 0.22 5.19
C LEU A 218 -24.80 -0.84 5.38
N GLN A 219 -26.06 -0.44 5.41
CA GLN A 219 -27.19 -1.39 5.41
C GLN A 219 -28.27 -1.00 4.39
N LEU A 220 -28.86 -2.02 3.78
CA LEU A 220 -29.99 -1.95 2.86
C LEU A 220 -31.14 -2.72 3.51
N THR A 221 -32.18 -2.01 3.99
CA THR A 221 -33.32 -2.64 4.67
C THR A 221 -34.66 -2.21 4.08
N THR A 222 -35.69 -3.04 4.24
CA THR A 222 -37.06 -2.75 3.82
C THR A 222 -38.05 -3.39 4.79
N THR A 223 -39.26 -2.84 4.85
CA THR A 223 -40.40 -3.43 5.56
C THR A 223 -41.45 -4.00 4.61
N ARG A 224 -41.18 -3.98 3.30
CA ARG A 224 -42.12 -4.47 2.27
C ARG A 224 -41.75 -5.86 1.81
N LYS A 225 -42.75 -6.73 1.74
CA LYS A 225 -42.62 -8.07 1.17
C LYS A 225 -42.31 -7.98 -0.32
N GLY A 226 -41.40 -8.82 -0.80
CA GLY A 226 -41.06 -8.87 -2.23
C GLY A 226 -39.66 -9.41 -2.51
N VAL A 227 -39.29 -9.43 -3.78
CA VAL A 227 -37.96 -9.87 -4.24
C VAL A 227 -37.22 -8.68 -4.82
N ILE A 228 -36.03 -8.42 -4.30
CA ILE A 228 -35.17 -7.31 -4.70
C ILE A 228 -33.79 -7.87 -5.04
N TRP A 229 -33.24 -7.45 -6.16
CA TRP A 229 -31.86 -7.73 -6.53
C TRP A 229 -31.01 -6.47 -6.41
N PHE A 230 -29.80 -6.63 -5.89
CA PHE A 230 -28.79 -5.59 -5.79
C PHE A 230 -27.51 -6.04 -6.49
N ASP A 231 -26.84 -5.10 -7.13
CA ASP A 231 -25.53 -5.30 -7.74
C ASP A 231 -24.69 -4.02 -7.70
N GLN A 232 -23.36 -4.16 -7.78
CA GLN A 232 -22.38 -3.08 -7.82
C GLN A 232 -22.66 -2.00 -6.77
N VAL A 233 -22.66 -2.39 -5.49
CA VAL A 233 -22.97 -1.50 -4.36
C VAL A 233 -21.71 -0.80 -3.87
N SER A 234 -21.52 0.46 -4.24
CA SER A 234 -20.38 1.30 -3.83
C SER A 234 -20.82 2.35 -2.81
N ALA A 235 -19.93 2.66 -1.86
CA ALA A 235 -20.06 3.81 -0.97
C ALA A 235 -18.72 4.52 -0.83
N MET A 236 -18.61 5.74 -1.37
CA MET A 236 -17.38 6.54 -1.29
C MET A 236 -17.65 7.90 -0.63
N PRO A 237 -16.70 8.45 0.15
CA PRO A 237 -16.76 9.85 0.54
C PRO A 237 -16.71 10.74 -0.71
N LEU A 238 -17.43 11.86 -0.72
CA LEU A 238 -17.34 12.83 -1.82
C LEU A 238 -16.01 13.60 -1.83
N ASP A 239 -15.42 13.80 -0.65
CA ASP A 239 -14.19 14.57 -0.44
C ASP A 239 -12.93 13.68 -0.46
N THR A 240 -12.76 12.91 -1.53
CA THR A 240 -11.52 12.14 -1.76
C THR A 240 -10.35 13.07 -2.14
N TYR A 241 -9.12 12.61 -1.95
CA TYR A 241 -7.93 13.40 -2.31
C TYR A 241 -8.00 13.84 -3.78
N ASN A 242 -7.94 15.15 -4.02
CA ASN A 242 -8.14 15.80 -5.32
C ASN A 242 -9.44 15.43 -6.06
N GLY A 243 -10.37 14.71 -5.43
CA GLY A 243 -11.54 14.13 -6.11
C GLY A 243 -11.24 12.87 -6.93
N HIS A 244 -10.04 12.28 -6.81
CA HIS A 244 -9.58 11.16 -7.63
C HIS A 244 -9.82 9.78 -7.00
N GLY A 245 -10.57 9.68 -5.90
CA GLY A 245 -10.96 8.40 -5.31
C GLY A 245 -10.04 7.87 -4.20
N PHE A 246 -8.96 8.59 -3.87
CA PHE A 246 -8.03 8.19 -2.82
C PHE A 246 -8.43 8.69 -1.43
N ARG A 247 -8.02 7.93 -0.43
CA ARG A 247 -8.18 8.25 0.98
C ARG A 247 -7.12 9.28 1.41
N SER A 248 -7.57 10.48 1.76
CA SER A 248 -6.68 11.65 1.95
C SER A 248 -5.62 11.48 3.04
N ASP A 249 -5.95 10.90 4.20
CA ASP A 249 -4.99 10.73 5.29
C ASP A 249 -3.84 9.78 4.94
N LEU A 250 -4.03 8.83 4.02
CA LEU A 250 -2.96 7.96 3.54
C LEU A 250 -2.14 8.63 2.45
N VAL A 251 -2.77 9.37 1.53
CA VAL A 251 -2.05 10.14 0.50
C VAL A 251 -1.21 11.26 1.13
N GLU A 252 -1.68 11.89 2.20
CA GLU A 252 -0.91 12.88 2.96
C GLU A 252 0.37 12.27 3.54
N MET A 253 0.31 11.04 4.08
CA MET A 253 1.51 10.32 4.52
C MET A 253 2.46 9.99 3.37
N LEU A 254 1.94 9.70 2.16
CA LEU A 254 2.79 9.51 0.99
C LEU A 254 3.45 10.82 0.55
N THR A 255 2.69 11.92 0.56
CA THR A 255 3.19 13.26 0.21
C THR A 255 4.31 13.70 1.14
N ASP A 256 4.20 13.37 2.44
CA ASP A 256 5.23 13.61 3.45
C ASP A 256 6.57 12.90 3.15
N LEU A 257 6.54 11.81 2.37
CA LEU A 257 7.73 11.08 1.92
C LEU A 257 8.38 11.70 0.66
N LYS A 258 7.75 12.73 0.05
CA LYS A 258 8.21 13.40 -1.19
C LYS A 258 8.72 12.42 -2.27
N PRO A 259 7.97 11.33 -2.59
CA PRO A 259 8.46 10.28 -3.45
C PRO A 259 8.73 10.81 -4.85
N GLN A 260 9.86 10.41 -5.43
CA GLN A 260 10.25 10.85 -6.78
C GLN A 260 9.79 9.86 -7.86
N PHE A 261 9.39 8.68 -7.42
CA PHE A 261 8.75 7.66 -8.23
C PHE A 261 7.81 6.79 -7.39
N ILE A 262 6.90 6.10 -8.08
CA ILE A 262 6.07 5.03 -7.53
C ILE A 262 6.23 3.75 -8.37
N ARG A 263 6.70 2.66 -7.76
CA ARG A 263 6.72 1.31 -8.37
C ARG A 263 5.40 0.62 -8.11
N PHE A 264 4.64 0.28 -9.16
CA PHE A 264 3.32 -0.32 -9.06
C PHE A 264 3.00 -1.21 -10.29
N PRO A 265 1.96 -2.07 -10.24
CA PRO A 265 1.25 -2.55 -9.05
C PRO A 265 2.01 -3.77 -8.52
N GLY A 266 3.26 -3.54 -8.14
CA GLY A 266 4.34 -4.51 -8.18
C GLY A 266 4.23 -5.63 -7.15
N GLY A 267 5.39 -6.21 -6.85
CA GLY A 267 5.52 -7.41 -6.06
C GLY A 267 4.82 -8.60 -6.70
N CYS A 268 4.59 -9.60 -5.86
CA CYS A 268 3.96 -10.86 -6.27
C CYS A 268 2.51 -10.68 -6.72
N PHE A 269 1.85 -9.55 -6.40
CA PHE A 269 0.49 -9.25 -6.87
C PHE A 269 0.37 -9.19 -8.40
N VAL A 270 1.38 -8.66 -9.09
CA VAL A 270 1.38 -8.63 -10.56
C VAL A 270 1.48 -10.04 -11.17
N GLU A 271 1.97 -10.99 -10.36
CA GLU A 271 2.35 -12.32 -10.77
C GLU A 271 1.23 -13.34 -10.57
N GLY A 272 0.67 -13.39 -9.36
CA GLY A 272 -0.23 -14.44 -8.89
C GLY A 272 0.48 -15.77 -8.58
N GLU A 273 -0.10 -16.58 -7.69
CA GLU A 273 0.30 -17.98 -7.48
C GLU A 273 -0.03 -18.83 -8.72
N TRP A 274 -1.11 -18.47 -9.44
CA TRP A 274 -1.51 -19.04 -10.73
C TRP A 274 -1.78 -17.95 -11.77
N LEU A 275 -1.47 -18.19 -13.05
CA LEU A 275 -1.55 -17.15 -14.11
C LEU A 275 -2.96 -16.58 -14.27
N ARG A 276 -3.96 -17.43 -14.01
CA ARG A 276 -5.39 -17.09 -14.03
C ARG A 276 -5.77 -16.01 -13.01
N ASN A 277 -4.94 -15.81 -11.98
CA ASN A 277 -5.13 -14.89 -10.88
C ASN A 277 -4.13 -13.72 -10.92
N ALA A 278 -3.28 -13.66 -11.95
CA ALA A 278 -2.36 -12.54 -12.14
C ALA A 278 -3.13 -11.24 -12.41
N PHE A 279 -2.63 -10.11 -11.90
CA PHE A 279 -3.16 -8.80 -12.23
C PHE A 279 -3.17 -8.53 -13.74
N ARG A 280 -4.31 -8.05 -14.26
CA ARG A 280 -4.49 -7.72 -15.69
C ARG A 280 -4.90 -6.27 -15.86
N TRP A 281 -3.96 -5.41 -16.26
CA TRP A 281 -4.22 -3.97 -16.37
C TRP A 281 -5.43 -3.62 -17.28
N LYS A 282 -5.64 -4.36 -18.38
CA LYS A 282 -6.80 -4.16 -19.27
C LYS A 282 -8.13 -4.40 -18.57
N ALA A 283 -8.13 -5.24 -17.54
CA ALA A 283 -9.31 -5.51 -16.73
C ALA A 283 -9.59 -4.43 -15.70
N THR A 284 -8.65 -3.52 -15.46
CA THR A 284 -8.70 -2.50 -14.41
C THR A 284 -8.88 -1.08 -14.96
N VAL A 285 -9.12 -0.94 -16.26
CA VAL A 285 -9.47 0.34 -16.92
C VAL A 285 -10.92 0.34 -17.38
N GLY A 286 -11.48 1.54 -17.58
CA GLY A 286 -12.89 1.73 -17.91
C GLY A 286 -13.80 1.86 -16.67
N PRO A 287 -15.13 1.80 -16.87
CA PRO A 287 -16.12 1.92 -15.80
C PRO A 287 -15.89 0.89 -14.70
N TRP A 288 -15.92 1.33 -13.45
CA TRP A 288 -15.60 0.47 -12.30
C TRP A 288 -16.62 -0.67 -12.14
N GLU A 289 -17.88 -0.44 -12.51
CA GLU A 289 -18.95 -1.44 -12.46
C GLU A 289 -18.74 -2.61 -13.43
N GLU A 290 -17.82 -2.48 -14.41
CA GLU A 290 -17.45 -3.52 -15.38
C GLU A 290 -16.10 -4.20 -15.08
N ARG A 291 -15.42 -3.78 -14.00
CA ARG A 291 -14.16 -4.38 -13.58
C ARG A 291 -14.47 -5.68 -12.83
N PRO A 292 -13.96 -6.84 -13.29
CA PRO A 292 -14.28 -8.13 -12.69
C PRO A 292 -13.66 -8.34 -11.32
N GLY A 293 -12.63 -7.56 -10.97
CA GLY A 293 -11.75 -7.93 -9.88
C GLY A 293 -11.02 -9.25 -10.17
N HIS A 294 -10.27 -9.70 -9.17
CA HIS A 294 -9.72 -11.05 -9.15
C HIS A 294 -9.34 -11.47 -7.72
N PHE A 295 -9.17 -12.77 -7.54
CA PHE A 295 -8.65 -13.32 -6.31
C PHE A 295 -7.13 -13.23 -6.29
N GLY A 296 -6.59 -12.38 -5.42
CA GLY A 296 -5.15 -12.30 -5.16
C GLY A 296 -4.72 -13.50 -4.33
N ASP A 297 -4.34 -14.59 -4.99
CA ASP A 297 -4.01 -15.87 -4.38
C ASP A 297 -2.68 -15.88 -3.61
N VAL A 298 -1.79 -14.92 -3.88
CA VAL A 298 -0.56 -14.70 -3.09
C VAL A 298 -0.91 -14.20 -1.68
N TRP A 299 -1.82 -13.23 -1.60
CA TRP A 299 -2.16 -12.55 -0.34
C TRP A 299 -3.48 -13.03 0.28
N MET A 300 -4.18 -13.92 -0.42
CA MET A 300 -5.37 -14.65 0.01
C MET A 300 -6.59 -13.76 0.32
N TYR A 301 -6.86 -12.78 -0.54
CA TYR A 301 -8.11 -12.01 -0.52
C TYR A 301 -8.53 -11.56 -1.92
N TRP A 302 -9.82 -11.22 -2.03
CA TRP A 302 -10.39 -10.70 -3.27
C TRP A 302 -10.15 -9.20 -3.42
N THR A 303 -9.79 -8.79 -4.62
CA THR A 303 -9.64 -7.37 -5.00
C THR A 303 -10.68 -7.05 -6.05
N ASP A 304 -11.34 -5.91 -5.95
CA ASP A 304 -12.34 -5.47 -6.92
C ASP A 304 -11.73 -4.73 -8.12
N ASP A 305 -10.40 -4.62 -8.15
CA ASP A 305 -9.63 -3.85 -9.14
C ASP A 305 -10.13 -2.40 -9.32
N GLY A 306 -10.71 -1.82 -8.26
CA GLY A 306 -11.11 -0.41 -8.22
C GLY A 306 -9.92 0.54 -8.29
N LEU A 307 -8.81 0.17 -7.64
CA LEU A 307 -7.51 0.81 -7.79
C LEU A 307 -6.74 0.12 -8.92
N GLY A 308 -6.92 0.62 -10.14
CA GLY A 308 -6.40 0.05 -11.37
C GLY A 308 -5.21 0.82 -11.96
N TYR A 309 -4.88 0.48 -13.20
CA TYR A 309 -3.73 1.05 -13.91
C TYR A 309 -3.84 2.58 -14.08
N PHE A 310 -5.03 3.06 -14.44
CA PHE A 310 -5.29 4.49 -14.57
C PHE A 310 -5.12 5.22 -13.23
N GLU A 311 -5.70 4.67 -12.16
CA GLU A 311 -5.66 5.31 -10.85
C GLU A 311 -4.21 5.40 -10.33
N PHE A 312 -3.35 4.41 -10.54
CA PHE A 312 -1.93 4.55 -10.16
C PHE A 312 -1.16 5.60 -10.96
N LEU A 313 -1.44 5.73 -12.26
CA LEU A 313 -0.85 6.79 -13.08
C LEU A 313 -1.31 8.17 -12.59
N GLN A 314 -2.60 8.29 -12.24
CA GLN A 314 -3.15 9.51 -11.65
C GLN A 314 -2.53 9.83 -10.28
N LEU A 315 -2.32 8.81 -9.44
CA LEU A 315 -1.66 8.96 -8.14
C LEU A 315 -0.21 9.43 -8.30
N ALA A 316 0.50 8.95 -9.32
CA ALA A 316 1.87 9.39 -9.60
C ALA A 316 1.89 10.91 -9.88
N GLU A 317 0.98 11.42 -10.72
CA GLU A 317 0.84 12.86 -10.96
C GLU A 317 0.44 13.64 -9.70
N ASP A 318 -0.51 13.12 -8.92
CA ASP A 318 -0.98 13.72 -7.67
C ASP A 318 0.14 13.87 -6.62
N LEU A 319 1.16 13.00 -6.69
CA LEU A 319 2.34 13.01 -5.81
C LEU A 319 3.56 13.71 -6.42
N ASP A 320 3.45 14.26 -7.64
CA ASP A 320 4.59 14.76 -8.43
C ASP A 320 5.72 13.72 -8.58
N ALA A 321 5.32 12.45 -8.71
CA ALA A 321 6.19 11.29 -8.79
C ALA A 321 6.14 10.66 -10.18
N ARG A 322 7.23 10.00 -10.59
CA ARG A 322 7.26 9.27 -11.85
C ARG A 322 6.74 7.84 -11.70
N PRO A 323 5.83 7.37 -12.56
CA PRO A 323 5.39 5.98 -12.53
C PRO A 323 6.52 5.04 -12.99
N VAL A 324 6.75 3.98 -12.22
CA VAL A 324 7.55 2.80 -12.60
C VAL A 324 6.58 1.63 -12.74
N TRP A 325 6.15 1.37 -13.96
CA TRP A 325 5.13 0.36 -14.22
C TRP A 325 5.74 -1.03 -14.30
N VAL A 326 5.28 -1.92 -13.43
CA VAL A 326 5.62 -3.35 -13.42
C VAL A 326 4.53 -4.13 -14.13
N PHE A 327 4.91 -5.05 -15.02
CA PHE A 327 3.96 -5.97 -15.62
C PHE A 327 4.54 -7.37 -15.75
N ASN A 328 3.64 -8.35 -15.78
CA ASN A 328 3.98 -9.76 -15.94
C ASN A 328 4.65 -10.01 -17.31
N ASN A 329 5.82 -10.63 -17.30
CA ASN A 329 6.64 -10.88 -18.48
C ASN A 329 6.49 -12.31 -19.04
N GLY A 330 5.56 -13.11 -18.52
CA GLY A 330 5.44 -14.51 -18.89
C GLY A 330 6.49 -15.44 -18.24
N THR A 331 7.07 -15.08 -17.09
CA THR A 331 7.93 -15.89 -16.19
C THR A 331 7.80 -15.33 -14.78
N LEU A 332 7.67 -16.16 -13.74
CA LEU A 332 7.37 -15.80 -12.32
C LEU A 332 8.03 -16.84 -11.35
N GLN A 333 8.22 -16.53 -10.05
CA GLN A 333 9.00 -17.34 -9.06
C GLN A 333 8.49 -18.80 -8.80
N MET A 334 9.25 -19.67 -8.09
CA MET A 334 9.37 -21.16 -8.29
C MET A 334 8.14 -21.95 -8.77
N LEU A 335 8.06 -22.21 -10.10
CA LEU A 335 6.88 -22.78 -10.76
C LEU A 335 6.74 -22.40 -12.24
N GLY A 336 6.61 -21.10 -12.54
CA GLY A 336 6.19 -20.74 -13.90
C GLY A 336 5.79 -19.26 -14.10
N VAL A 337 4.99 -18.82 -15.07
CA VAL A 337 4.28 -17.51 -15.17
C VAL A 337 3.09 -17.43 -14.21
N SER A 338 3.42 -17.86 -13.03
CA SER A 338 2.82 -17.69 -11.73
C SER A 338 3.83 -18.30 -10.77
N HIS A 339 3.62 -18.29 -9.46
CA HIS A 339 4.42 -19.20 -8.63
C HIS A 339 4.30 -20.68 -9.08
N ASN A 340 3.52 -21.04 -10.12
CA ASN A 340 3.37 -22.40 -10.65
C ASN A 340 3.46 -22.62 -12.21
N ASP A 341 3.26 -21.65 -13.13
CA ASP A 341 2.90 -21.92 -14.57
C ASP A 341 3.74 -21.35 -15.77
N GLN A 342 4.88 -21.86 -16.30
CA GLN A 342 5.78 -21.08 -17.23
C GLN A 342 5.34 -20.98 -18.73
N VAL A 343 5.41 -19.81 -19.37
CA VAL A 343 5.07 -19.55 -20.78
C VAL A 343 6.36 -19.67 -21.55
N ASP A 344 6.32 -20.55 -22.54
CA ASP A 344 7.43 -20.74 -23.45
C ASP A 344 7.67 -19.45 -24.25
N PRO A 345 8.93 -19.05 -24.47
CA PRO A 345 9.23 -17.88 -25.28
C PRO A 345 8.56 -17.87 -26.65
N SER A 346 8.32 -19.02 -27.27
CA SER A 346 7.58 -19.11 -28.54
C SER A 346 6.14 -18.56 -28.47
N SER A 347 5.52 -18.53 -27.28
CA SER A 347 4.11 -18.17 -27.06
C SER A 347 3.92 -16.86 -26.28
N VAL A 348 4.99 -16.11 -25.98
CA VAL A 348 4.92 -14.92 -25.11
C VAL A 348 4.37 -13.65 -25.79
N MET A 349 4.24 -13.65 -27.12
CA MET A 349 3.86 -12.45 -27.89
C MET A 349 2.54 -11.77 -27.46
N PRO A 350 1.48 -12.47 -27.04
CA PRO A 350 0.28 -11.81 -26.53
C PRO A 350 0.56 -10.94 -25.29
N PHE A 351 1.46 -11.36 -24.41
CA PHE A 351 1.85 -10.57 -23.24
C PHE A 351 2.71 -9.36 -23.63
N VAL A 352 3.58 -9.52 -24.63
CA VAL A 352 4.33 -8.40 -25.22
C VAL A 352 3.36 -7.36 -25.77
N GLN A 353 2.31 -7.79 -26.47
CA GLN A 353 1.27 -6.88 -26.97
C GLN A 353 0.50 -6.22 -25.83
N GLU A 354 0.17 -6.94 -24.74
CA GLU A 354 -0.46 -6.33 -23.56
C GLU A 354 0.40 -5.20 -22.94
N ALA A 355 1.72 -5.36 -22.91
CA ALA A 355 2.61 -4.30 -22.44
C ALA A 355 2.64 -3.09 -23.39
N LEU A 356 2.74 -3.33 -24.71
CA LEU A 356 2.69 -2.25 -25.71
C LEU A 356 1.37 -1.48 -25.68
N ASP A 357 0.25 -2.20 -25.51
CA ASP A 357 -1.08 -1.62 -25.37
C ASP A 357 -1.19 -0.73 -24.11
N GLY A 358 -0.56 -1.13 -22.99
CA GLY A 358 -0.55 -0.33 -21.76
C GLY A 358 0.37 0.89 -21.86
N LEU A 359 1.44 0.80 -22.64
CA LEU A 359 2.25 1.95 -23.01
C LEU A 359 1.49 2.91 -23.94
N GLU A 360 0.73 2.38 -24.90
CA GLU A 360 -0.15 3.19 -25.76
C GLU A 360 -1.28 3.84 -24.95
N PHE A 361 -1.86 3.15 -23.96
CA PHE A 361 -2.82 3.75 -23.03
C PHE A 361 -2.21 4.96 -22.33
N ALA A 362 -1.02 4.81 -21.76
CA ALA A 362 -0.38 5.86 -20.98
C ALA A 362 0.13 7.02 -21.85
N ARG A 363 0.74 6.73 -23.00
CA ARG A 363 1.52 7.71 -23.79
C ARG A 363 0.98 8.00 -25.19
N GLY A 364 0.07 7.18 -25.70
CA GLY A 364 -0.44 7.26 -27.06
C GLY A 364 -1.27 8.51 -27.30
N ASP A 365 -1.40 8.85 -28.59
CA ASP A 365 -2.26 9.95 -29.04
C ASP A 365 -3.72 9.75 -28.58
N PRO A 366 -4.47 10.82 -28.30
CA PRO A 366 -5.88 10.74 -27.90
C PRO A 366 -6.78 9.92 -28.84
N ASP A 367 -6.46 9.87 -30.13
CA ASP A 367 -7.24 9.16 -31.16
C ASP A 367 -6.78 7.69 -31.36
N SER A 368 -5.75 7.25 -30.63
CA SER A 368 -5.26 5.88 -30.69
C SER A 368 -6.20 4.90 -29.98
N THR A 369 -5.99 3.59 -30.18
CA THR A 369 -6.92 2.58 -29.63
C THR A 369 -6.98 2.68 -28.11
N TRP A 370 -5.82 2.75 -27.46
CA TRP A 370 -5.75 2.81 -26.01
C TRP A 370 -5.68 4.24 -25.46
N GLY A 371 -5.14 5.19 -26.21
CA GLY A 371 -5.20 6.61 -25.86
C GLY A 371 -6.63 7.16 -25.78
N SER A 372 -7.54 6.69 -26.64
CA SER A 372 -8.96 7.08 -26.57
C SER A 372 -9.66 6.59 -25.31
N ILE A 373 -9.23 5.45 -24.74
CA ILE A 373 -9.74 4.96 -23.46
C ILE A 373 -9.24 5.86 -22.32
N ARG A 374 -7.96 6.25 -22.33
CA ARG A 374 -7.40 7.22 -21.36
C ARG A 374 -8.20 8.52 -21.35
N VAL A 375 -8.48 9.06 -22.55
CA VAL A 375 -9.30 10.27 -22.74
C VAL A 375 -10.73 10.06 -22.22
N ALA A 376 -11.35 8.93 -22.52
CA ALA A 376 -12.70 8.61 -22.04
C ALA A 376 -12.78 8.47 -20.51
N MET A 377 -11.67 8.10 -19.87
CA MET A 377 -11.54 8.07 -18.41
C MET A 377 -11.25 9.46 -17.80
N GLY A 378 -11.20 10.51 -18.62
CA GLY A 378 -11.11 11.89 -18.17
C GLY A 378 -9.72 12.51 -18.25
N HIS A 379 -8.73 11.80 -18.81
CA HIS A 379 -7.34 12.28 -18.90
C HIS A 379 -6.85 12.34 -20.35
N PRO A 380 -6.94 13.50 -21.03
CA PRO A 380 -6.56 13.60 -22.44
C PRO A 380 -5.04 13.58 -22.66
N GLU A 381 -4.27 14.14 -21.73
CA GLU A 381 -2.82 14.28 -21.87
C GLU A 381 -2.09 12.95 -21.66
N PRO A 382 -0.94 12.72 -22.31
CA PRO A 382 -0.09 11.58 -22.01
C PRO A 382 0.48 11.64 -20.58
N PHE A 383 0.51 10.50 -19.88
CA PHE A 383 1.21 10.36 -18.60
C PHE A 383 2.74 10.30 -18.80
N ASP A 384 3.50 10.75 -17.80
CA ASP A 384 4.98 10.73 -17.82
C ASP A 384 5.60 9.35 -17.51
N LEU A 385 5.24 8.33 -18.29
CA LEU A 385 5.72 6.96 -18.11
C LEU A 385 7.06 6.71 -18.80
N ARG A 386 8.16 6.86 -18.05
CA ARG A 386 9.53 6.67 -18.56
C ARG A 386 10.18 5.36 -18.14
N TYR A 387 9.65 4.67 -17.14
CA TYR A 387 10.26 3.50 -16.53
C TYR A 387 9.30 2.32 -16.56
N VAL A 388 9.79 1.17 -17.00
CA VAL A 388 9.05 -0.09 -16.93
C VAL A 388 9.92 -1.21 -16.38
N ALA A 389 9.33 -2.09 -15.59
CA ALA A 389 9.96 -3.31 -15.10
C ALA A 389 9.29 -4.53 -15.73
N ILE A 390 10.11 -5.40 -16.33
CA ILE A 390 9.66 -6.60 -17.04
C ILE A 390 9.69 -7.78 -16.06
N GLY A 391 8.59 -8.00 -15.35
CA GLY A 391 8.44 -9.04 -14.31
C GLY A 391 8.75 -8.58 -12.88
N ASN A 392 8.80 -9.56 -11.98
CA ASN A 392 9.18 -9.38 -10.58
C ASN A 392 9.94 -10.63 -10.08
N GLU A 393 11.09 -10.46 -9.44
CA GLU A 393 11.91 -11.56 -8.86
C GLU A 393 12.20 -12.79 -9.76
N ASP A 394 12.29 -12.56 -11.07
CA ASP A 394 12.23 -13.62 -12.07
C ASP A 394 13.56 -14.21 -12.55
N CYS A 395 14.67 -13.61 -12.16
CA CYS A 395 15.95 -13.89 -12.83
C CYS A 395 16.34 -15.38 -12.86
N GLY A 396 16.00 -16.12 -11.79
CA GLY A 396 16.29 -17.55 -11.68
C GLY A 396 15.46 -18.45 -12.61
N LYS A 397 14.56 -17.90 -13.43
CA LYS A 397 13.64 -18.67 -14.24
C LYS A 397 14.21 -19.11 -15.57
N LYS A 398 13.85 -20.35 -15.93
CA LYS A 398 14.26 -20.96 -17.19
C LYS A 398 13.88 -20.10 -18.40
N ASN A 399 12.66 -19.58 -18.44
CA ASN A 399 12.17 -18.84 -19.61
C ASN A 399 12.38 -17.32 -19.52
N TYR A 400 12.81 -16.78 -18.37
CA TYR A 400 12.81 -15.32 -18.12
C TYR A 400 13.64 -14.59 -19.15
N ARG A 401 14.90 -15.01 -19.31
CA ARG A 401 15.81 -14.40 -20.28
C ARG A 401 15.24 -14.40 -21.71
N GLY A 402 14.61 -15.49 -22.12
CA GLY A 402 14.02 -15.62 -23.45
C GLY A 402 12.81 -14.68 -23.65
N ASN A 403 11.98 -14.55 -22.62
CA ASN A 403 10.82 -13.66 -22.63
C ASN A 403 11.25 -12.20 -22.55
N TYR A 404 12.10 -11.86 -21.58
CA TYR A 404 12.68 -10.54 -21.38
C TYR A 404 13.23 -9.97 -22.69
N LEU A 405 14.02 -10.74 -23.45
CA LEU A 405 14.59 -10.27 -24.72
C LEU A 405 13.51 -9.89 -25.76
N LYS A 406 12.37 -10.57 -25.76
CA LYS A 406 11.24 -10.25 -26.66
C LYS A 406 10.54 -8.97 -26.23
N PHE A 407 10.27 -8.79 -24.94
CA PHE A 407 9.73 -7.54 -24.40
C PHE A 407 10.69 -6.38 -24.63
N TYR A 408 11.97 -6.54 -24.28
CA TYR A 408 13.01 -5.53 -24.44
C TYR A 408 13.10 -5.05 -25.90
N SER A 409 13.18 -5.98 -26.85
CA SER A 409 13.26 -5.63 -28.27
C SER A 409 12.02 -4.90 -28.76
N ALA A 410 10.82 -5.36 -28.38
CA ALA A 410 9.57 -4.75 -28.82
C ALA A 410 9.38 -3.35 -28.23
N ILE A 411 9.64 -3.18 -26.93
CA ILE A 411 9.51 -1.90 -26.23
C ILE A 411 10.55 -0.91 -26.75
N LYS A 412 11.84 -1.29 -26.87
CA LYS A 412 12.87 -0.38 -27.42
C LYS A 412 12.61 0.00 -28.88
N GLN A 413 11.96 -0.86 -29.65
CA GLN A 413 11.57 -0.54 -31.02
C GLN A 413 10.45 0.50 -31.07
N ALA A 414 9.43 0.38 -30.21
CA ALA A 414 8.28 1.28 -30.19
C ALA A 414 8.54 2.58 -29.41
N TYR A 415 9.27 2.49 -28.30
CA TYR A 415 9.52 3.53 -27.32
C TYR A 415 11.01 3.52 -26.89
N PRO A 416 11.93 3.99 -27.76
CA PRO A 416 13.37 3.89 -27.52
C PRO A 416 13.86 4.67 -26.29
N ASP A 417 13.09 5.66 -25.84
CA ASP A 417 13.37 6.52 -24.69
C ASP A 417 13.04 5.86 -23.33
N ILE A 418 12.15 4.86 -23.30
CA ILE A 418 11.77 4.16 -22.07
C ILE A 418 12.98 3.45 -21.48
N GLN A 419 13.23 3.66 -20.19
CA GLN A 419 14.21 2.94 -19.39
C GLN A 419 13.61 1.60 -18.95
N ILE A 420 14.26 0.51 -19.31
CA ILE A 420 13.81 -0.84 -19.00
C ILE A 420 14.61 -1.39 -17.82
N ILE A 421 13.87 -1.90 -16.84
CA ILE A 421 14.37 -2.56 -15.64
C ILE A 421 14.25 -4.08 -15.80
N THR A 422 15.35 -4.80 -15.59
CA THR A 422 15.39 -6.28 -15.49
C THR A 422 15.38 -6.71 -14.03
N ASN A 423 14.71 -7.81 -13.68
CA ASN A 423 14.74 -8.36 -12.32
C ASN A 423 15.98 -9.19 -12.00
N CYS A 424 16.98 -9.21 -12.88
CA CYS A 424 18.26 -9.85 -12.61
C CYS A 424 19.20 -8.92 -11.86
N ASP A 425 19.66 -9.32 -10.68
CA ASP A 425 20.65 -8.58 -9.90
C ASP A 425 22.00 -8.49 -10.64
N GLY A 426 22.37 -7.26 -11.02
CA GLY A 426 23.64 -6.91 -11.65
C GLY A 426 24.70 -6.35 -10.68
N SER A 427 24.47 -6.40 -9.37
CA SER A 427 25.32 -5.77 -8.36
C SER A 427 26.69 -6.42 -8.20
N THR A 428 26.77 -7.73 -8.46
CA THR A 428 27.97 -8.56 -8.28
C THR A 428 28.49 -9.17 -9.58
N HIS A 429 27.60 -9.45 -10.53
CA HIS A 429 27.92 -10.11 -11.78
C HIS A 429 27.41 -9.26 -12.95
N GLN A 430 28.15 -9.26 -14.05
CA GLN A 430 27.69 -8.63 -15.27
C GLN A 430 26.48 -9.38 -15.83
N LEU A 431 25.44 -8.64 -16.22
CA LEU A 431 24.29 -9.21 -16.90
C LEU A 431 24.65 -9.80 -18.26
N ASP A 432 23.98 -10.89 -18.63
CA ASP A 432 24.15 -11.60 -19.90
C ASP A 432 23.14 -11.18 -20.99
N HIS A 433 22.42 -10.09 -20.74
CA HIS A 433 21.39 -9.50 -21.57
C HIS A 433 21.37 -7.97 -21.39
N PRO A 434 20.86 -7.19 -22.35
CA PRO A 434 20.82 -5.74 -22.25
C PRO A 434 19.76 -5.27 -21.24
N SER A 435 20.10 -4.26 -20.46
CA SER A 435 19.16 -3.53 -19.59
C SER A 435 19.67 -2.12 -19.36
N ASP A 436 18.77 -1.18 -19.08
CA ASP A 436 19.17 0.17 -18.66
C ASP A 436 19.40 0.19 -17.13
N ILE A 437 18.54 -0.52 -16.40
CA ILE A 437 18.54 -0.62 -14.95
C ILE A 437 18.35 -2.09 -14.53
N TYR A 438 18.93 -2.48 -13.41
CA TYR A 438 18.71 -3.79 -12.81
C TYR A 438 18.08 -3.67 -11.43
N ASP A 439 17.26 -4.64 -11.08
CA ASP A 439 16.55 -4.72 -9.80
C ASP A 439 17.40 -5.42 -8.73
N PHE A 440 17.34 -4.91 -7.50
CA PHE A 440 17.98 -5.48 -6.32
C PHE A 440 16.99 -5.51 -5.15
N HIS A 441 16.75 -6.70 -4.62
CA HIS A 441 15.83 -6.93 -3.50
C HIS A 441 16.60 -7.44 -2.27
N VAL A 442 16.24 -6.98 -1.08
CA VAL A 442 16.82 -7.49 0.16
C VAL A 442 15.85 -7.47 1.35
N TYR A 443 15.48 -8.66 1.81
CA TYR A 443 14.75 -8.87 3.06
C TYR A 443 15.60 -9.71 4.01
N THR A 444 16.05 -9.14 5.13
CA THR A 444 17.03 -9.81 5.98
C THR A 444 17.01 -9.34 7.44
N SER A 445 17.90 -9.84 8.28
CA SER A 445 18.04 -9.42 9.68
C SER A 445 18.59 -8.00 9.80
N ALA A 446 18.44 -7.34 10.96
CA ALA A 446 18.96 -6.00 11.16
C ALA A 446 20.50 -5.98 11.04
N SER A 447 21.17 -6.99 11.59
CA SER A 447 22.63 -7.12 11.49
C SER A 447 23.11 -7.26 10.05
N ASP A 448 22.44 -8.10 9.27
CA ASP A 448 22.84 -8.36 7.88
C ASP A 448 22.58 -7.14 7.00
N LEU A 449 21.43 -6.48 7.15
CA LEU A 449 21.13 -5.27 6.37
C LEU A 449 22.09 -4.14 6.72
N PHE A 450 22.41 -3.96 8.00
CA PHE A 450 23.43 -3.01 8.43
C PHE A 450 24.78 -3.29 7.76
N SER A 451 25.20 -4.55 7.70
CA SER A 451 26.47 -4.94 7.06
C SER A 451 26.50 -4.66 5.56
N GLN A 452 25.33 -4.57 4.92
CA GLN A 452 25.15 -4.24 3.51
C GLN A 452 25.21 -2.74 3.20
N ALA A 453 25.51 -1.89 4.19
CA ALA A 453 25.95 -0.51 4.00
C ALA A 453 27.00 -0.31 2.89
N HIS A 454 27.84 -1.31 2.64
CA HIS A 454 28.92 -1.28 1.64
C HIS A 454 28.62 -2.12 0.39
N LYS A 455 27.37 -2.57 0.23
CA LYS A 455 26.96 -3.51 -0.84
C LYS A 455 27.35 -3.02 -2.23
N PHE A 456 27.26 -1.71 -2.47
CA PHE A 456 27.46 -1.10 -3.78
C PHE A 456 28.85 -0.48 -3.97
N ASP A 457 29.68 -0.42 -2.93
CA ASP A 457 30.99 0.25 -2.94
C ASP A 457 31.91 -0.28 -4.05
N HIS A 458 31.83 -1.59 -4.33
CA HIS A 458 32.64 -2.28 -5.33
C HIS A 458 31.88 -2.70 -6.60
N THR A 459 30.60 -2.32 -6.70
CA THR A 459 29.81 -2.60 -7.91
C THR A 459 30.43 -1.87 -9.10
N SER A 460 30.42 -2.53 -10.26
CA SER A 460 30.95 -1.97 -11.50
C SER A 460 30.21 -0.67 -11.87
N ARG A 461 30.96 0.39 -12.15
CA ARG A 461 30.42 1.64 -12.72
C ARG A 461 30.18 1.55 -14.23
N ASN A 462 30.62 0.45 -14.84
CA ASN A 462 30.38 0.08 -16.22
C ASN A 462 29.21 -0.92 -16.26
N GLY A 463 28.08 -0.54 -16.86
CA GLY A 463 26.90 -1.39 -16.96
C GLY A 463 25.59 -0.67 -16.60
N PRO A 464 24.49 -1.42 -16.49
CA PRO A 464 23.19 -0.88 -16.06
C PRO A 464 23.26 -0.31 -14.64
N LYS A 465 22.39 0.65 -14.37
CA LYS A 465 22.26 1.26 -13.04
C LYS A 465 21.44 0.37 -12.11
N ALA A 466 21.56 0.56 -10.79
CA ALA A 466 20.84 -0.23 -9.81
C ALA A 466 19.53 0.45 -9.42
N PHE A 467 18.49 -0.35 -9.22
CA PHE A 467 17.26 0.00 -8.53
C PHE A 467 17.11 -0.94 -7.32
N VAL A 468 17.22 -0.39 -6.11
CA VAL A 468 16.89 -1.13 -4.88
C VAL A 468 15.38 -1.10 -4.70
N SER A 469 14.65 -1.90 -5.47
CA SER A 469 13.20 -1.72 -5.57
C SER A 469 12.43 -2.25 -4.36
N GLU A 470 13.04 -3.15 -3.60
CA GLU A 470 12.49 -3.68 -2.36
C GLU A 470 13.60 -3.87 -1.32
N TYR A 471 13.44 -3.26 -0.15
CA TYR A 471 14.25 -3.59 1.00
C TYR A 471 13.47 -3.42 2.31
N ALA A 472 13.74 -4.29 3.28
CA ALA A 472 13.34 -4.11 4.68
C ALA A 472 14.10 -5.07 5.60
N VAL A 473 14.23 -4.70 6.88
CA VAL A 473 14.50 -5.71 7.90
C VAL A 473 13.23 -6.50 8.16
N THR A 474 13.33 -7.83 8.27
CA THR A 474 12.16 -8.70 8.48
C THR A 474 12.36 -9.64 9.68
N GLY A 475 11.35 -10.47 9.94
CA GLY A 475 11.39 -11.46 11.01
C GLY A 475 11.36 -10.84 12.41
N LYS A 476 12.12 -11.43 13.34
CA LYS A 476 12.05 -11.06 14.78
C LYS A 476 12.58 -9.66 15.06
N ASP A 477 13.61 -9.23 14.35
CA ASP A 477 14.24 -7.91 14.56
C ASP A 477 13.26 -6.79 14.22
N ALA A 478 12.44 -6.99 13.19
CA ALA A 478 11.43 -6.02 12.78
C ALA A 478 10.14 -6.09 13.59
N GLY A 479 9.64 -7.29 13.90
CA GLY A 479 8.33 -7.45 14.54
C GLY A 479 7.22 -6.78 13.71
N ARG A 480 6.56 -5.75 14.26
CA ARG A 480 5.55 -4.91 13.56
C ARG A 480 6.10 -3.53 13.15
N GLY A 481 7.41 -3.37 13.10
CA GLY A 481 8.12 -2.10 12.98
C GLY A 481 8.86 -1.79 14.28
N SER A 482 10.19 -1.87 14.25
CA SER A 482 11.06 -1.66 15.41
C SER A 482 12.08 -0.57 15.14
N LEU A 483 12.59 0.05 16.22
CA LEU A 483 13.70 1.00 16.09
C LEU A 483 14.95 0.29 15.56
N LEU A 484 15.24 -0.94 15.99
CA LEU A 484 16.40 -1.70 15.53
C LEU A 484 16.39 -1.89 14.00
N ALA A 485 15.25 -2.26 13.43
CA ALA A 485 15.06 -2.37 11.99
C ALA A 485 15.35 -1.04 11.28
N ALA A 486 14.73 0.04 11.76
CA ALA A 486 14.90 1.38 11.22
C ALA A 486 16.36 1.86 11.24
N LEU A 487 17.12 1.61 12.31
CA LEU A 487 18.54 2.01 12.37
C LEU A 487 19.40 1.24 11.37
N ALA A 488 19.12 -0.06 11.16
CA ALA A 488 19.81 -0.87 10.16
C ALA A 488 19.46 -0.44 8.72
N GLU A 489 18.19 -0.14 8.47
CA GLU A 489 17.71 0.42 7.20
C GLU A 489 18.36 1.78 6.92
N GLY A 490 18.43 2.66 7.92
CA GLY A 490 19.13 3.94 7.78
C GLY A 490 20.62 3.77 7.46
N ALA A 491 21.28 2.78 8.03
CA ALA A 491 22.67 2.45 7.71
C ALA A 491 22.84 1.99 6.26
N PHE A 492 21.95 1.10 5.80
CA PHE A 492 21.92 0.65 4.42
C PHE A 492 21.63 1.81 3.43
N LEU A 493 20.68 2.69 3.76
CA LEU A 493 20.36 3.86 2.93
C LEU A 493 21.49 4.88 2.82
N ILE A 494 22.35 5.02 3.84
CA ILE A 494 23.58 5.80 3.72
C ILE A 494 24.52 5.19 2.66
N GLY A 495 24.61 3.86 2.62
CA GLY A 495 25.33 3.13 1.59
C GLY A 495 24.79 3.40 0.19
N VAL A 496 23.46 3.36 0.05
CA VAL A 496 22.75 3.70 -1.19
C VAL A 496 23.04 5.15 -1.61
N GLU A 497 22.94 6.11 -0.69
CA GLU A 497 23.20 7.53 -0.95
C GLU A 497 24.64 7.80 -1.41
N LYS A 498 25.62 7.16 -0.78
CA LYS A 498 27.04 7.25 -1.14
C LYS A 498 27.35 6.68 -2.51
N ASN A 499 26.59 5.67 -2.95
CA ASN A 499 26.75 5.00 -4.24
C ASN A 499 25.68 5.45 -5.25
N SER A 500 25.17 6.67 -5.11
CA SER A 500 24.15 7.25 -5.98
C SER A 500 24.62 7.53 -7.43
N ASP A 501 25.92 7.37 -7.71
CA ASP A 501 26.48 7.31 -9.06
C ASP A 501 26.03 6.06 -9.84
N ILE A 502 25.70 4.99 -9.12
CA ILE A 502 25.21 3.72 -9.68
C ILE A 502 23.79 3.36 -9.23
N VAL A 503 23.41 3.64 -7.98
CA VAL A 503 22.05 3.42 -7.48
C VAL A 503 21.18 4.61 -7.85
N LYS A 504 20.18 4.38 -8.71
CA LYS A 504 19.33 5.42 -9.28
C LYS A 504 17.99 5.58 -8.58
N MET A 505 17.53 4.51 -7.93
CA MET A 505 16.20 4.40 -7.33
C MET A 505 16.28 3.45 -6.12
N ALA A 506 15.49 3.72 -5.09
CA ALA A 506 15.37 2.92 -3.89
C ALA A 506 13.98 3.10 -3.25
N SER A 507 13.33 2.00 -2.87
CA SER A 507 12.01 2.00 -2.23
C SER A 507 11.88 0.93 -1.14
N TYR A 508 11.34 1.33 0.00
CA TYR A 508 11.01 0.41 1.11
C TYR A 508 9.76 -0.40 0.76
N ALA A 509 9.72 -1.66 1.18
CA ALA A 509 8.58 -2.55 0.95
C ALA A 509 8.35 -3.52 2.13
N PRO A 510 7.08 -3.87 2.45
CA PRO A 510 5.84 -3.28 1.96
C PRO A 510 5.52 -1.91 2.58
N LEU A 511 4.74 -1.09 1.87
CA LEU A 511 4.46 0.28 2.28
C LEU A 511 3.32 0.39 3.31
N PHE A 512 2.26 -0.39 3.15
CA PHE A 512 1.00 -0.24 3.87
C PHE A 512 0.58 -1.53 4.57
N VAL A 513 -0.09 -1.37 5.72
CA VAL A 513 -0.75 -2.48 6.41
C VAL A 513 -2.01 -2.05 7.15
N ASN A 514 -3.13 -2.71 6.85
CA ASN A 514 -4.32 -2.62 7.67
C ASN A 514 -4.11 -3.41 8.97
N ALA A 515 -4.29 -2.76 10.11
CA ALA A 515 -4.04 -3.35 11.42
C ALA A 515 -4.91 -4.58 11.74
N ASN A 516 -6.02 -4.76 11.02
CA ASN A 516 -6.97 -5.86 11.22
C ASN A 516 -6.59 -7.13 10.44
N ASP A 517 -5.80 -7.04 9.38
CA ASP A 517 -5.34 -8.20 8.60
C ASP A 517 -3.93 -7.98 8.05
N ARG A 518 -2.97 -8.67 8.68
CA ARG A 518 -1.54 -8.55 8.38
C ARG A 518 -1.08 -9.84 7.70
N ARG A 519 -0.83 -9.76 6.39
CA ARG A 519 -0.29 -10.84 5.56
C ARG A 519 1.24 -10.86 5.57
N TRP A 520 1.86 -9.69 5.70
CA TRP A 520 3.31 -9.54 5.83
C TRP A 520 3.66 -8.55 6.95
N ASN A 521 4.89 -8.63 7.47
CA ASN A 521 5.44 -7.65 8.40
C ASN A 521 6.97 -7.54 8.20
N PRO A 522 7.59 -6.39 8.51
CA PRO A 522 6.97 -5.12 8.92
C PRO A 522 6.46 -4.30 7.72
N ASP A 523 5.91 -3.12 8.00
CA ASP A 523 5.40 -2.19 6.99
C ASP A 523 5.67 -0.75 7.43
N ALA A 524 5.78 0.19 6.48
CA ALA A 524 6.06 1.59 6.82
C ALA A 524 4.84 2.29 7.46
N ILE A 525 3.65 2.11 6.90
CA ILE A 525 2.43 2.83 7.29
C ILE A 525 1.39 1.83 7.80
N VAL A 526 0.99 1.98 9.06
CA VAL A 526 -0.08 1.20 9.68
C VAL A 526 -1.35 2.02 9.69
N PHE A 527 -2.47 1.42 9.30
CA PHE A 527 -3.76 2.10 9.33
C PHE A 527 -4.92 1.17 9.73
N ASN A 528 -6.06 1.77 10.02
CA ASN A 528 -7.37 1.11 10.09
C ASN A 528 -8.41 2.04 9.44
N SER A 529 -9.71 1.80 9.64
CA SER A 529 -10.78 2.62 9.06
C SER A 529 -10.65 4.12 9.32
N SER A 530 -10.06 4.54 10.45
CA SER A 530 -10.11 5.92 10.95
C SER A 530 -8.77 6.52 11.40
N GLN A 531 -7.74 5.70 11.59
CA GLN A 531 -6.45 6.12 12.10
C GLN A 531 -5.33 5.57 11.22
N SER A 532 -4.23 6.31 11.16
CA SER A 532 -2.98 5.92 10.50
C SER A 532 -1.79 6.42 11.31
N TYR A 533 -0.65 5.72 11.22
CA TYR A 533 0.61 6.15 11.78
C TYR A 533 1.80 5.51 11.06
N GLY A 534 2.95 6.19 11.06
CA GLY A 534 4.21 5.67 10.52
C GLY A 534 5.00 4.87 11.56
N THR A 535 5.52 3.71 11.18
CA THR A 535 6.49 2.94 11.98
C THR A 535 7.85 3.63 11.99
N PRO A 536 8.81 3.22 12.84
CA PRO A 536 10.18 3.78 12.80
C PRO A 536 10.80 3.77 11.39
N SER A 537 10.52 2.75 10.58
CA SER A 537 10.99 2.64 9.18
C SER A 537 10.41 3.72 8.27
N TYR A 538 9.15 4.13 8.46
CA TYR A 538 8.55 5.29 7.75
C TYR A 538 9.31 6.58 8.06
N TRP A 539 9.65 6.80 9.34
CA TRP A 539 10.39 8.00 9.74
C TRP A 539 11.82 8.01 9.20
N VAL A 540 12.43 6.84 9.01
CA VAL A 540 13.69 6.72 8.26
C VAL A 540 13.49 7.11 6.80
N GLN A 541 12.43 6.67 6.12
CA GLN A 541 12.18 7.14 4.73
C GLN A 541 12.06 8.67 4.69
N ARG A 542 11.28 9.24 5.60
CA ARG A 542 11.12 10.71 5.72
C ARG A 542 12.45 11.42 5.96
N PHE A 543 13.35 10.84 6.75
CA PHE A 543 14.68 11.39 7.05
C PHE A 543 15.57 11.53 5.80
N PHE A 544 15.33 10.74 4.75
CA PHE A 544 16.06 10.74 3.49
C PHE A 544 15.40 11.53 2.35
N THR A 545 14.24 12.16 2.58
CA THR A 545 13.50 12.97 1.59
C THR A 545 14.37 13.98 0.85
N GLU A 546 15.24 14.70 1.56
CA GLU A 546 16.10 15.75 0.99
C GLU A 546 17.33 15.21 0.24
N SER A 547 17.50 13.88 0.10
CA SER A 547 18.62 13.31 -0.66
C SER A 547 18.42 13.37 -2.16
N SER A 548 17.19 13.17 -2.62
CA SER A 548 16.88 13.15 -4.05
C SER A 548 17.19 14.52 -4.65
N GLY A 549 18.08 14.56 -5.65
CA GLY A 549 18.54 15.81 -6.26
C GLY A 549 19.58 16.61 -5.45
N ALA A 550 19.99 16.12 -4.27
CA ALA A 550 21.06 16.74 -3.50
C ALA A 550 22.46 16.42 -4.06
N THR A 551 23.49 16.88 -3.38
CA THR A 551 24.89 16.54 -3.66
C THR A 551 25.47 15.82 -2.46
N VAL A 552 25.91 14.57 -2.65
CA VAL A 552 26.65 13.84 -1.61
C VAL A 552 28.09 14.35 -1.53
N LEU A 553 28.56 14.62 -0.33
CA LEU A 553 29.92 15.09 -0.06
C LEU A 553 30.81 13.92 0.35
N ASP A 554 32.07 13.98 -0.05
CA ASP A 554 33.07 13.03 0.41
C ASP A 554 33.27 13.18 1.94
N THR A 555 33.08 12.08 2.66
CA THR A 555 33.26 12.02 4.11
C THR A 555 34.28 10.96 4.50
N THR A 556 35.09 11.27 5.50
CA THR A 556 36.01 10.31 6.13
C THR A 556 35.63 10.17 7.60
N LEU A 557 35.26 8.96 8.00
CA LEU A 557 34.91 8.64 9.38
C LEU A 557 36.07 7.89 10.04
N GLN A 558 36.63 8.47 11.10
CA GLN A 558 37.69 7.87 11.91
C GLN A 558 37.05 7.38 13.21
N THR A 559 36.94 6.06 13.34
CA THR A 559 36.34 5.40 14.50
C THR A 559 36.94 4.00 14.67
N ASN A 560 36.90 3.48 15.90
CA ASN A 560 37.27 2.10 16.22
C ASN A 560 36.07 1.14 16.21
N THR A 561 34.88 1.63 15.83
CA THR A 561 33.63 0.87 15.78
C THR A 561 32.99 0.91 14.40
N SER A 562 32.07 -0.01 14.12
CA SER A 562 31.32 -0.03 12.86
C SER A 562 30.25 1.07 12.87
N LEU A 563 30.64 2.29 12.49
CA LEU A 563 29.73 3.43 12.29
C LEU A 563 29.61 3.76 10.81
N ILE A 564 28.49 4.37 10.44
CA ILE A 564 28.29 4.88 9.10
C ILE A 564 27.69 6.27 9.12
N ALA A 565 28.18 7.12 8.23
CA ALA A 565 27.76 8.49 8.11
C ALA A 565 27.79 8.96 6.66
N SER A 566 26.83 9.76 6.25
CA SER A 566 26.91 10.57 5.03
C SER A 566 26.71 12.05 5.34
N ALA A 567 27.14 12.89 4.41
CA ALA A 567 26.85 14.31 4.41
C ALA A 567 26.36 14.70 3.02
N ILE A 568 25.26 15.45 2.98
CA ILE A 568 24.71 15.99 1.73
C ILE A 568 24.56 17.49 1.82
N THR A 569 24.67 18.15 0.68
CA THR A 569 24.20 19.53 0.51
C THR A 569 23.04 19.56 -0.45
N TRP A 570 21.98 20.28 -0.10
CA TRP A 570 20.83 20.50 -0.97
C TRP A 570 20.39 21.96 -0.85
N GLN A 571 19.71 22.45 -1.88
CA GLN A 571 19.09 23.76 -1.88
C GLN A 571 17.62 23.59 -1.54
N ASP A 572 17.15 24.24 -0.48
CA ASP A 572 15.73 24.23 -0.15
C ASP A 572 14.94 25.03 -1.18
N SER A 573 13.84 24.47 -1.66
CA SER A 573 13.01 25.09 -2.68
C SER A 573 12.22 26.30 -2.16
N ASN A 574 11.97 26.39 -0.84
CA ASN A 574 11.15 27.46 -0.26
C ASN A 574 11.96 28.74 -0.02
N ASP A 575 13.23 28.61 0.42
CA ASP A 575 14.07 29.76 0.76
C ASP A 575 15.33 29.93 -0.08
N SER A 576 15.57 29.02 -1.03
CA SER A 576 16.73 29.01 -1.93
C SER A 576 18.09 28.95 -1.22
N LYS A 577 18.15 28.61 0.07
CA LYS A 577 19.42 28.45 0.80
C LYS A 577 19.95 27.03 0.66
N THR A 578 21.28 26.92 0.67
CA THR A 578 21.98 25.64 0.69
C THR A 578 22.21 25.17 2.12
N TYR A 579 21.65 24.03 2.45
CA TYR A 579 21.80 23.36 3.74
C TYR A 579 22.83 22.23 3.65
N LEU A 580 23.48 21.93 4.77
CA LEU A 580 24.31 20.75 4.96
C LEU A 580 23.59 19.83 5.95
N ARG A 581 23.37 18.57 5.58
CA ARG A 581 22.77 17.54 6.45
C ARG A 581 23.75 16.40 6.60
N ILE A 582 24.04 16.07 7.85
CA ILE A 582 24.86 14.93 8.24
C ILE A 582 23.92 13.87 8.78
N LYS A 583 24.02 12.65 8.28
CA LYS A 583 23.15 11.53 8.63
C LYS A 583 23.97 10.45 9.30
N MET A 584 23.56 10.04 10.50
CA MET A 584 24.20 8.99 11.28
C MET A 584 23.11 8.21 12.04
N PRO A 585 22.84 6.94 11.69
CA PRO A 585 21.76 6.18 12.29
C PRO A 585 22.08 5.70 13.71
N GLN A 586 23.35 5.62 14.11
CA GLN A 586 23.75 5.09 15.42
C GLN A 586 23.88 6.21 16.48
N CYS A 587 23.35 6.00 17.69
CA CYS A 587 23.35 6.99 18.78
C CYS A 587 24.77 7.22 19.36
N MET A 588 25.41 8.36 19.05
CA MET A 588 26.68 8.76 19.69
C MET A 588 26.86 10.27 19.76
N CYS A 589 27.64 10.75 20.73
CA CYS A 589 28.16 12.12 20.76
C CYS A 589 29.24 12.32 19.68
N ILE A 590 29.16 13.38 18.87
CA ILE A 590 30.07 13.62 17.73
C ILE A 590 30.71 15.01 17.81
N TYR A 591 31.99 15.09 17.44
CA TYR A 591 32.68 16.33 17.11
C TYR A 591 32.87 16.41 15.59
N VAL A 592 32.16 17.34 14.93
CA VAL A 592 32.26 17.57 13.48
C VAL A 592 33.39 18.56 13.20
N ILE A 593 34.38 18.15 12.40
CA ILE A 593 35.51 19.01 12.00
C ILE A 593 35.33 19.38 10.52
N TYR A 594 35.18 20.68 10.26
CA TYR A 594 35.01 21.25 8.92
C TYR A 594 36.35 21.63 8.30
N ILE A 595 36.57 21.25 7.04
CA ILE A 595 37.75 21.65 6.27
C ILE A 595 37.26 22.18 4.90
N GLY A 596 37.20 23.51 4.75
CA GLY A 596 36.71 24.20 3.53
C GLY A 596 36.27 25.64 3.81
N ALA A 597 36.46 26.55 2.86
CA ALA A 597 36.45 28.02 3.03
C ALA A 597 35.15 28.61 3.63
N MET A 598 35.30 29.76 4.33
CA MET A 598 34.22 30.55 4.93
C MET A 598 33.01 30.69 3.98
N MET A 599 31.90 30.04 4.32
CA MET A 599 30.59 30.46 3.85
C MET A 599 29.95 31.26 4.99
N ASP A 600 29.70 32.55 4.73
CA ASP A 600 29.10 33.48 5.67
C ASP A 600 27.80 32.92 6.29
N SER A 601 27.75 32.97 7.63
CA SER A 601 26.58 32.80 8.50
C SER A 601 25.53 31.77 8.04
N LYS A 602 25.80 30.47 8.19
CA LYS A 602 24.77 29.42 8.02
C LYS A 602 24.28 28.91 9.38
N ARG A 603 22.95 28.79 9.54
CA ARG A 603 22.33 28.06 10.67
C ARG A 603 22.45 26.56 10.41
N TYR A 604 22.85 25.81 11.43
CA TYR A 604 23.03 24.36 11.38
C TYR A 604 21.82 23.67 11.98
N TYR A 605 21.26 22.68 11.28
CA TYR A 605 20.25 21.77 11.80
C TYR A 605 20.85 20.37 11.79
N GLY A 606 21.06 19.78 12.97
CA GLY A 606 21.41 18.37 13.12
C GLY A 606 20.17 17.61 13.58
N ASP A 607 19.63 16.75 12.70
CA ASP A 607 18.54 15.85 13.05
C ASP A 607 19.19 14.50 13.46
N ILE A 608 19.10 14.16 14.75
CA ILE A 608 19.56 12.86 15.28
C ILE A 608 18.33 11.97 15.40
N LEU A 609 18.39 10.74 14.88
CA LEU A 609 17.30 9.74 14.95
C LEU A 609 16.99 9.25 16.39
N SER A 610 17.68 9.77 17.39
CA SER A 610 17.44 9.52 18.81
C SER A 610 17.73 10.79 19.62
N ASP A 611 16.75 11.26 20.37
CA ASP A 611 16.99 12.27 21.41
C ASP A 611 17.88 11.66 22.50
N CYS A 612 19.13 12.10 22.58
CA CYS A 612 19.91 11.94 23.81
C CYS A 612 19.37 12.94 24.82
N TYR A 613 18.42 12.51 25.66
CA TYR A 613 18.14 13.20 26.91
C TYR A 613 19.41 13.14 27.80
N GLN A 614 20.01 14.29 28.06
CA GLN A 614 20.88 14.48 29.22
C GLN A 614 20.13 15.35 30.24
N GLU A 615 19.93 14.83 31.45
CA GLU A 615 19.77 15.64 32.67
C GLU A 615 21.12 16.17 33.13
#